data_AF-A0A1Q8G7U7-F1
#
_entry.id   AF-A0A1Q8G7U7-F1
#
_cell.length_a   1.000
_cell.length_b   1.000
_cell.length_c   1.000
_cell.angle_alpha   90.00
_cell.angle_beta   90.00
_cell.angle_gamma   90.00
#
_symmetry.space_group_name_H-M   'P 1'
#
loop_
_entity.id
_entity.type
_entity.pdbx_description
1 polymer ?
#
loop_
_entity_poly.entity_id
_entity_poly.type
_entity_poly.pdbx_seq_one_letter_code
_entity_poly.pdbx_strand_id
1 'polypeptide(L)'
;MSGNLVGCSGIGGGWVDAWSPIRDAVRAKGSKYGQLEKPLVVAINLDSFDLDRIDELQALFGQEQYIVKPGSKAEPEMRRAPNGVWLGKSGPIYTRVSAVWIFNDLHASALANRSSTLYFNPWAVHCAPASLKCFPHACVEEDQIKWYEGLSMREAFQLNEGWPADA
;
A
#
# COMPACT_ATOMS: atom_id res chain seq x y z
N MET A 1 -16.67 -29.99 -12.49
CA MET A 1 -17.54 -28.97 -13.10
C MET A 1 -17.44 -27.72 -12.24
N SER A 2 -16.88 -26.66 -12.81
CA SER A 2 -16.64 -25.36 -12.17
C SER A 2 -17.97 -24.60 -12.09
N GLY A 3 -18.34 -24.17 -10.89
CA GLY A 3 -19.29 -23.09 -10.69
C GLY A 3 -18.51 -21.89 -10.18
N ASN A 4 -18.23 -20.94 -11.06
CA ASN A 4 -17.67 -19.66 -10.65
C ASN A 4 -18.79 -18.86 -9.98
N LEU A 5 -18.64 -18.59 -8.69
CA LEU A 5 -19.52 -17.70 -7.95
C LEU A 5 -19.12 -16.25 -8.30
N VAL A 6 -19.95 -15.57 -9.09
CA VAL A 6 -19.88 -14.12 -9.28
C VAL A 6 -20.88 -13.51 -8.31
N GLY A 7 -20.39 -12.96 -7.21
CA GLY A 7 -21.18 -12.21 -6.26
C GLY A 7 -20.96 -10.71 -6.43
N CYS A 8 -21.94 -9.99 -6.96
CA CYS A 8 -22.07 -8.55 -6.75
C CYS A 8 -22.74 -8.34 -5.40
N SER A 9 -21.99 -7.96 -4.37
CA SER A 9 -22.59 -7.48 -3.12
C SER A 9 -22.92 -6.01 -3.28
N GLY A 10 -24.22 -5.68 -3.15
CA GLY A 10 -24.71 -4.31 -3.14
C GLY A 10 -24.12 -3.51 -1.97
N ILE A 11 -23.92 -2.22 -2.23
CA ILE A 11 -23.39 -1.22 -1.29
C ILE A 11 -24.35 -1.10 -0.11
N GLY A 12 -23.95 -1.65 1.04
CA GLY A 12 -24.50 -1.28 2.33
C GLY A 12 -23.78 -0.03 2.84
N GLY A 13 -24.53 0.98 3.28
CA GLY A 13 -23.97 2.16 3.95
C GLY A 13 -23.33 1.74 5.28
N GLY A 14 -22.02 1.55 5.27
CA GLY A 14 -21.17 1.31 6.42
C GLY A 14 -19.87 2.10 6.24
N TRP A 15 -19.12 2.29 7.32
CA TRP A 15 -17.74 2.77 7.22
C TRP A 15 -16.98 1.79 6.32
N VAL A 16 -16.51 2.26 5.17
CA VAL A 16 -15.80 1.43 4.20
C VAL A 16 -14.42 1.14 4.77
N ASP A 17 -14.15 -0.12 5.11
CA ASP A 17 -12.82 -0.59 5.50
C ASP A 17 -11.94 -0.73 4.24
N ALA A 18 -11.38 0.39 3.77
CA ALA A 18 -10.56 0.44 2.57
C ALA A 18 -9.16 -0.18 2.77
N TRP A 19 -8.66 -0.20 4.01
CA TRP A 19 -7.28 -0.61 4.32
C TRP A 19 -7.12 -2.11 4.58
N SER A 20 -8.09 -2.81 5.17
CA SER A 20 -7.98 -4.25 5.42
C SER A 20 -7.78 -5.09 4.15
N PRO A 21 -8.49 -4.85 3.03
CA PRO A 21 -8.28 -5.59 1.78
C PRO A 21 -6.84 -5.47 1.25
N ILE A 22 -6.23 -4.28 1.38
CA ILE A 22 -4.84 -4.00 1.00
C ILE A 22 -3.90 -4.86 1.84
N ARG A 23 -4.06 -4.79 3.16
CA ARG A 23 -3.27 -5.58 4.12
C ARG A 23 -3.34 -7.06 3.80
N ASP A 24 -4.55 -7.58 3.60
CA ASP A 24 -4.77 -9.00 3.40
C ASP A 24 -4.24 -9.48 2.04
N ALA A 25 -4.38 -8.67 0.98
CA ALA A 25 -3.78 -8.94 -0.32
C ALA A 25 -2.25 -9.00 -0.22
N VAL A 26 -1.62 -8.05 0.48
CA VAL A 26 -0.17 -8.04 0.67
C VAL A 26 0.29 -9.25 1.47
N ARG A 27 -0.39 -9.61 2.56
CA ARG A 27 -0.05 -10.79 3.37
C ARG A 27 -0.20 -12.09 2.58
N ALA A 28 -1.26 -12.21 1.78
CA ALA A 28 -1.51 -13.38 0.94
C ALA A 28 -0.41 -13.57 -0.11
N LYS A 29 -0.04 -12.49 -0.83
CA LYS A 29 1.05 -12.53 -1.83
C LYS A 29 2.42 -12.69 -1.18
N GLY A 30 2.66 -11.95 -0.10
CA GLY A 30 3.90 -11.97 0.67
C GLY A 30 4.22 -13.35 1.22
N SER A 31 3.21 -14.13 1.61
CA SER A 31 3.41 -15.48 2.16
C SER A 31 3.60 -16.57 1.09
N LYS A 32 3.22 -16.30 -0.16
CA LYS A 32 3.10 -17.33 -1.22
C LYS A 32 4.44 -17.96 -1.65
N TYR A 33 5.55 -17.25 -1.49
CA TYR A 33 6.81 -17.59 -2.17
C TYR A 33 7.87 -18.27 -1.29
N GLY A 34 7.51 -18.80 -0.11
CA GLY A 34 8.50 -19.49 0.77
C GLY A 34 9.64 -18.57 1.24
N GLN A 35 10.83 -19.08 1.51
CA GLN A 35 11.99 -18.22 1.80
C GLN A 35 12.62 -17.73 0.50
N LEU A 36 12.84 -16.42 0.37
CA LEU A 36 13.46 -15.81 -0.80
C LEU A 36 14.76 -15.12 -0.37
N GLU A 37 15.84 -15.38 -1.11
CA GLU A 37 17.14 -14.73 -0.94
C GLU A 37 17.26 -13.39 -1.70
N LYS A 38 16.15 -12.93 -2.30
CA LYS A 38 16.06 -11.70 -3.09
C LYS A 38 14.94 -10.80 -2.57
N PRO A 39 15.03 -9.48 -2.77
CA PRO A 39 13.97 -8.55 -2.40
C PRO A 39 12.63 -8.94 -3.03
N LEU A 40 11.57 -8.93 -2.23
CA LEU A 40 10.20 -9.19 -2.68
C LEU A 40 9.41 -7.89 -2.66
N VAL A 41 9.05 -7.39 -3.85
CA VAL A 41 8.11 -6.28 -4.01
C VAL A 41 6.74 -6.85 -4.33
N VAL A 42 5.73 -6.48 -3.53
CA VAL A 42 4.34 -6.89 -3.77
C VAL A 42 3.58 -5.74 -4.41
N ALA A 43 3.21 -5.89 -5.68
CA ALA A 43 2.34 -4.95 -6.36
C ALA A 43 0.87 -5.34 -6.18
N ILE A 44 0.02 -4.38 -5.82
CA ILE A 44 -1.41 -4.55 -5.66
C ILE A 44 -2.15 -3.49 -6.45
N ASN A 45 -3.20 -3.90 -7.15
CA ASN A 45 -4.12 -3.01 -7.83
C ASN A 45 -5.47 -3.06 -7.13
N LEU A 46 -6.04 -1.89 -6.86
CA LEU A 46 -7.28 -1.74 -6.11
C LEU A 46 -8.32 -1.08 -6.99
N ASP A 47 -9.51 -1.66 -7.06
CA ASP A 47 -10.66 -1.15 -7.82
C ASP A 47 -11.54 -0.27 -6.90
N SER A 48 -10.93 0.75 -6.28
CA SER A 48 -11.60 1.61 -5.30
C SER A 48 -11.33 3.08 -5.62
N PHE A 49 -12.39 3.83 -5.94
CA PHE A 49 -12.31 5.20 -6.41
C PHE A 49 -11.73 6.20 -5.39
N ASP A 50 -11.81 5.92 -4.08
CA ASP A 50 -11.44 6.86 -3.01
C ASP A 50 -10.31 6.32 -2.11
N LEU A 51 -9.28 5.70 -2.68
CA LEU A 51 -8.10 5.34 -1.90
C LEU A 51 -7.23 6.58 -1.65
N ASP A 52 -7.06 6.95 -0.39
CA ASP A 52 -6.12 7.98 0.02
C ASP A 52 -4.82 7.41 0.60
N ARG A 53 -3.83 8.28 0.82
CA ARG A 53 -2.54 7.89 1.43
C ARG A 53 -2.72 7.38 2.85
N ILE A 54 -3.75 7.83 3.57
CA ILE A 54 -3.99 7.42 4.96
C ILE A 54 -4.40 5.95 4.98
N ASP A 55 -5.28 5.49 4.09
CA ASP A 55 -5.66 4.08 3.96
C ASP A 55 -4.46 3.19 3.61
N GLU A 56 -3.60 3.65 2.71
CA GLU A 56 -2.35 2.97 2.37
C GLU A 56 -1.44 2.82 3.60
N LEU A 57 -1.28 3.90 4.38
CA LEU A 57 -0.50 3.86 5.62
C LEU A 57 -1.13 2.99 6.70
N GLN A 58 -2.45 3.03 6.87
CA GLN A 58 -3.16 2.18 7.82
C GLN A 58 -2.99 0.71 7.47
N ALA A 59 -3.04 0.35 6.18
CA ALA A 59 -2.80 -1.00 5.72
C ALA A 59 -1.38 -1.49 6.04
N LEU A 60 -0.37 -0.65 5.78
CA LEU A 60 1.03 -1.03 5.88
C LEU A 60 1.56 -0.99 7.32
N PHE A 61 1.30 0.10 8.05
CA PHE A 61 1.85 0.38 9.37
C PHE A 61 0.84 0.24 10.51
N GLY A 62 -0.43 0.04 10.19
CA GLY A 62 -1.50 -0.07 11.17
C GLY A 62 -2.23 1.25 11.39
N GLN A 63 -3.44 1.13 11.92
CA GLN A 63 -4.36 2.24 12.11
C GLN A 63 -3.84 3.26 13.10
N GLU A 64 -4.07 4.55 12.85
CA GLU A 64 -3.72 5.61 13.79
C GLU A 64 -4.65 5.57 15.02
N GLN A 65 -4.06 5.72 16.20
CA GLN A 65 -4.75 5.68 17.49
C GLN A 65 -4.26 6.85 18.33
N TYR A 66 -5.18 7.59 18.92
CA TYR A 66 -4.85 8.66 19.85
C TYR A 66 -5.14 8.19 21.27
N ILE A 67 -4.10 8.09 22.09
CA ILE A 67 -4.24 7.72 23.50
C ILE A 67 -4.43 9.00 24.31
N VAL A 68 -5.66 9.20 24.79
CA VAL A 68 -5.99 10.28 25.71
C VAL A 68 -5.99 9.70 27.12
N LYS A 69 -5.17 10.27 28.02
CA LYS A 69 -5.18 9.91 29.44
C LYS A 69 -6.26 10.73 30.18
N PRO A 70 -7.34 10.11 30.70
CA PRO A 70 -8.39 10.83 31.39
C PRO A 70 -7.83 11.63 32.57
N GLY A 71 -8.17 12.91 32.68
CA GLY A 71 -7.72 13.79 33.76
C GLY A 71 -6.33 14.41 33.56
N SER A 72 -5.61 14.10 32.48
CA SER A 72 -4.36 14.78 32.13
C SER A 72 -4.62 15.96 31.18
N LYS A 73 -3.88 17.06 31.35
CA LYS A 73 -3.80 18.16 30.36
C LYS A 73 -2.76 17.89 29.27
N ALA A 74 -2.14 16.70 29.26
CA ALA A 74 -1.14 16.36 28.26
C ALA A 74 -1.79 16.20 26.89
N GLU A 75 -1.06 16.55 25.84
CA GLU A 75 -1.53 16.33 24.47
C GLU A 75 -1.75 14.83 24.21
N PRO A 76 -2.77 14.47 23.41
CA PRO A 76 -2.99 13.09 23.00
C PRO A 76 -1.75 12.49 22.36
N GLU A 77 -1.36 11.29 22.81
CA GLU A 77 -0.22 10.57 22.24
C GLU A 77 -0.70 9.79 21.02
N MET A 78 -0.19 10.11 19.82
CA MET A 78 -0.48 9.34 18.61
C MET A 78 0.37 8.07 18.58
N ARG A 79 -0.29 6.92 18.40
CA ARG A 79 0.32 5.61 18.21
C ARG A 79 -0.31 4.91 17.02
N ARG A 80 0.34 3.86 16.52
CA ARG A 80 -0.25 2.96 15.52
C ARG A 80 -0.68 1.65 16.16
N ALA A 81 -1.86 1.18 15.79
CA ALA A 81 -2.37 -0.13 16.16
C ALA A 81 -1.47 -1.21 15.54
N PRO A 82 -1.21 -2.32 16.24
CA PRO A 82 -0.39 -3.42 15.73
C PRO A 82 -1.17 -4.33 14.76
N ASN A 83 -1.84 -3.73 13.77
CA ASN A 83 -2.72 -4.42 12.81
C ASN A 83 -2.37 -4.17 11.34
N GLY A 84 -1.23 -3.55 11.05
CA GLY A 84 -0.72 -3.35 9.69
C GLY A 84 -0.02 -4.58 9.10
N VAL A 85 0.45 -4.49 7.86
CA VAL A 85 1.30 -5.51 7.24
C VAL A 85 2.62 -5.64 8.00
N TRP A 86 3.28 -4.52 8.28
CA TRP A 86 4.64 -4.48 8.79
C TRP A 86 4.73 -4.29 10.30
N LEU A 87 3.63 -3.95 10.98
CA LEU A 87 3.61 -3.73 12.43
C LEU A 87 2.65 -4.71 13.13
N GLY A 88 3.21 -5.55 13.99
CA GLY A 88 2.48 -6.50 14.83
C GLY A 88 2.65 -6.18 16.32
N LYS A 89 2.02 -7.01 17.18
CA LYS A 89 1.98 -6.77 18.64
C LYS A 89 3.37 -6.75 19.29
N SER A 90 4.32 -7.46 18.70
CA SER A 90 5.70 -7.60 19.20
C SER A 90 6.72 -6.78 18.39
N GLY A 91 6.25 -5.82 17.58
CA GLY A 91 7.09 -4.99 16.72
C GLY A 91 7.00 -5.37 15.23
N PRO A 92 8.06 -5.11 14.45
CA PRO A 92 8.06 -5.34 13.01
C PRO A 92 7.81 -6.79 12.61
N ILE A 93 6.95 -7.01 11.62
CA ILE A 93 6.62 -8.31 11.04
C ILE A 93 6.60 -8.23 9.51
N TYR A 94 6.50 -9.37 8.82
CA TYR A 94 6.52 -9.43 7.35
C TYR A 94 7.74 -8.71 6.71
N THR A 95 8.88 -8.73 7.41
CA THR A 95 10.17 -8.16 6.98
C THR A 95 10.74 -8.79 5.71
N ARG A 96 10.19 -9.95 5.30
CA ARG A 96 10.48 -10.55 3.99
C ARG A 96 9.91 -9.78 2.80
N VAL A 97 8.90 -8.93 3.00
CA VAL A 97 8.36 -8.05 1.96
C VAL A 97 9.16 -6.76 2.01
N SER A 98 9.91 -6.51 0.94
CA SER A 98 10.85 -5.40 0.82
C SER A 98 10.16 -4.07 0.55
N ALA A 99 9.09 -4.10 -0.25
CA ALA A 99 8.27 -2.95 -0.57
C ALA A 99 6.88 -3.40 -1.04
N VAL A 100 5.92 -2.49 -0.98
CA VAL A 100 4.56 -2.67 -1.52
C VAL A 100 4.29 -1.56 -2.53
N TRP A 101 3.89 -1.92 -3.75
CA TRP A 101 3.53 -0.96 -4.79
C TRP A 101 2.02 -0.93 -4.97
N ILE A 102 1.41 0.18 -4.60
CA ILE A 102 -0.04 0.34 -4.60
C ILE A 102 -0.45 1.13 -5.85
N PHE A 103 -1.44 0.59 -6.55
CA PHE A 103 -2.05 1.19 -7.73
C PHE A 103 -3.53 1.44 -7.45
N ASN A 104 -3.99 2.64 -7.80
CA ASN A 104 -5.39 3.01 -7.73
C ASN A 104 -6.02 2.85 -9.11
N ASP A 105 -6.96 1.91 -9.25
CA ASP A 105 -7.75 1.65 -10.45
C ASP A 105 -6.91 1.50 -11.73
N LEU A 106 -5.84 0.70 -11.65
CA LEU A 106 -5.02 0.38 -12.82
C LEU A 106 -5.71 -0.71 -13.65
N HIS A 107 -6.38 -0.29 -14.71
CA HIS A 107 -6.83 -1.18 -15.77
C HIS A 107 -6.16 -0.83 -17.09
N ALA A 108 -6.26 -1.72 -18.08
CA ALA A 108 -5.54 -1.62 -19.34
C ALA A 108 -5.60 -0.19 -19.86
N SER A 109 -6.80 0.35 -20.17
CA SER A 109 -7.02 1.70 -20.74
C SER A 109 -6.73 2.91 -19.85
N ALA A 110 -6.34 2.74 -18.59
CA ALA A 110 -6.03 3.86 -17.69
C ALA A 110 -4.55 3.98 -17.31
N LEU A 111 -3.68 3.13 -17.87
CA LEU A 111 -2.25 3.10 -17.54
C LEU A 111 -1.55 4.47 -17.61
N ALA A 112 -1.93 5.33 -18.57
CA ALA A 112 -1.34 6.67 -18.72
C ALA A 112 -1.80 7.69 -17.66
N ASN A 113 -2.94 7.46 -17.01
CA ASN A 113 -3.60 8.47 -16.19
C ASN A 113 -3.80 8.05 -14.72
N ARG A 114 -3.23 6.92 -14.31
CA ARG A 114 -3.35 6.41 -12.94
C ARG A 114 -2.09 6.65 -12.12
N SER A 115 -2.33 7.07 -10.88
CA SER A 115 -1.29 7.22 -9.88
C SER A 115 -0.94 5.87 -9.26
N SER A 116 0.29 5.79 -8.77
CA SER A 116 0.75 4.67 -7.97
C SER A 116 1.73 5.20 -6.93
N THR A 117 1.88 4.50 -5.81
CA THR A 117 2.91 4.83 -4.82
C THR A 117 3.60 3.56 -4.35
N LEU A 118 4.93 3.59 -4.38
CA LEU A 118 5.78 2.52 -3.86
C LEU A 118 6.18 2.81 -2.42
N TYR A 119 5.75 1.96 -1.49
CA TYR A 119 6.12 2.06 -0.07
C TYR A 119 7.28 1.12 0.25
N PHE A 120 8.39 1.66 0.73
CA PHE A 120 9.54 0.87 1.16
C PHE A 120 9.37 0.40 2.61
N ASN A 121 9.60 -0.90 2.87
CA ASN A 121 9.58 -1.43 4.22
C ASN A 121 10.90 -1.08 4.94
N PRO A 122 10.89 -0.28 6.01
CA PRO A 122 12.11 0.09 6.74
C PRO A 122 12.75 -1.09 7.48
N TRP A 123 11.98 -2.15 7.73
CA TRP A 123 12.43 -3.35 8.45
C TRP A 123 12.70 -4.54 7.52
N ALA A 124 12.85 -4.31 6.21
CA ALA A 124 13.05 -5.39 5.27
C ALA A 124 14.35 -6.18 5.53
N VAL A 125 14.29 -7.52 5.47
CA VAL A 125 15.48 -8.39 5.52
C VAL A 125 16.33 -8.19 4.27
N HIS A 126 15.69 -8.04 3.12
CA HIS A 126 16.33 -7.70 1.85
C HIS A 126 15.74 -6.39 1.36
N CYS A 127 16.51 -5.30 1.40
CA CYS A 127 16.03 -3.98 0.98
C CYS A 127 15.66 -3.97 -0.51
N ALA A 128 14.56 -3.30 -0.86
CA ALA A 128 14.18 -3.11 -2.25
C ALA A 128 15.25 -2.27 -2.97
N PRO A 129 15.53 -2.54 -4.26
CA PRO A 129 16.55 -1.81 -5.01
C PRO A 129 16.30 -0.30 -5.06
N ALA A 130 17.34 0.50 -4.87
CA ALA A 130 17.25 1.96 -4.94
C ALA A 130 16.80 2.48 -6.31
N SER A 131 17.00 1.70 -7.38
CA SER A 131 16.50 2.04 -8.72
C SER A 131 14.99 2.21 -8.78
N LEU A 132 14.23 1.61 -7.86
CA LEU A 132 12.77 1.77 -7.79
C LEU A 132 12.34 3.15 -7.27
N LYS A 133 13.25 3.93 -6.69
CA LYS A 133 12.99 5.31 -6.26
C LYS A 133 12.79 6.28 -7.44
N CYS A 134 12.93 5.83 -8.68
CA CYS A 134 12.57 6.63 -9.84
C CYS A 134 11.05 6.81 -9.99
N PHE A 135 10.23 5.97 -9.36
CA PHE A 135 8.77 6.08 -9.33
C PHE A 135 8.31 6.89 -8.11
N PRO A 136 7.06 7.41 -8.08
CA PRO A 136 6.49 7.98 -6.87
C PRO A 136 6.55 6.98 -5.72
N HIS A 137 7.13 7.38 -4.61
CA HIS A 137 7.43 6.46 -3.51
C HIS A 137 7.37 7.13 -2.15
N ALA A 138 7.30 6.30 -1.12
CA ALA A 138 7.37 6.71 0.26
C ALA A 138 8.34 5.83 1.06
N CYS A 139 9.08 6.47 1.97
CA CYS A 139 9.96 5.79 2.90
C CYS A 139 9.93 6.43 4.29
N VAL A 140 10.29 5.65 5.30
CA VAL A 140 10.46 6.15 6.67
C VAL A 140 11.85 6.79 6.79
N GLU A 141 11.88 8.04 7.22
CA GLU A 141 13.07 8.82 7.52
C GLU A 141 12.85 9.55 8.85
N GLU A 142 13.77 9.42 9.81
CA GLU A 142 13.66 10.10 11.12
C GLU A 142 12.30 9.82 11.82
N ASP A 143 11.83 8.57 11.76
CA ASP A 143 10.54 8.11 12.27
C ASP A 143 9.30 8.76 11.62
N GLN A 144 9.48 9.46 10.49
CA GLN A 144 8.40 10.05 9.71
C GLN A 144 8.32 9.45 8.31
N ILE A 145 7.11 9.38 7.76
CA ILE A 145 6.93 8.95 6.37
C ILE A 145 7.09 10.18 5.47
N LYS A 146 7.99 10.07 4.49
CA LYS A 146 8.17 11.08 3.44
C LYS A 146 7.76 10.51 2.10
N TRP A 147 7.06 11.32 1.31
CA TRP A 147 6.66 11.01 -0.06
C TRP A 147 7.51 11.79 -1.04
N TYR A 148 7.86 11.13 -2.13
CA TYR A 148 8.66 11.66 -3.20
C TYR A 148 7.92 11.47 -4.51
N GLU A 149 7.89 12.54 -5.31
CA GLU A 149 7.44 12.46 -6.69
C GLU A 149 8.45 11.67 -7.54
N GLY A 150 7.98 11.15 -8.67
CA GLY A 150 8.81 10.38 -9.59
C GLY A 150 8.12 10.20 -10.93
N LEU A 151 8.69 9.34 -11.77
CA LEU A 151 8.15 8.99 -13.08
C LEU A 151 6.77 8.34 -12.94
N SER A 152 5.77 8.96 -13.53
CA SER A 152 4.47 8.34 -13.75
C SER A 152 4.60 7.12 -14.68
N MET A 153 3.59 6.23 -14.67
CA MET A 153 3.55 5.12 -15.62
C MET A 153 3.52 5.61 -17.07
N ARG A 154 2.85 6.73 -17.33
CA ARG A 154 2.87 7.40 -18.63
C ARG A 154 4.28 7.73 -19.10
N GLU A 155 5.08 8.36 -18.24
CA GLU A 155 6.47 8.74 -18.58
C GLU A 155 7.38 7.52 -18.70
N ALA A 156 7.23 6.56 -17.79
CA ALA A 156 8.03 5.33 -17.80
C ALA A 156 7.81 4.48 -19.06
N PHE A 157 6.56 4.42 -19.55
CA PHE A 157 6.18 3.71 -20.76
C PHE A 157 6.13 4.61 -22.02
N GLN A 158 6.45 5.90 -21.89
CA GLN A 158 6.41 6.89 -22.98
C GLN A 158 5.04 6.96 -23.70
N LEU A 159 3.96 6.88 -22.93
CA LEU A 159 2.59 6.94 -23.45
C LEU A 159 2.13 8.38 -23.65
N ASN A 160 1.23 8.59 -24.61
CA ASN A 160 0.54 9.87 -24.76
C ASN A 160 -0.58 10.02 -23.72
N GLU A 161 -1.02 11.26 -23.50
CA GLU A 161 -2.08 11.58 -22.52
C GLU A 161 -3.45 11.01 -22.92
N GLY A 162 -3.72 10.92 -24.23
CA GLY A 162 -4.94 10.35 -24.81
C GLY A 162 -4.91 8.82 -24.98
N TRP A 163 -3.90 8.14 -24.44
CA TRP A 163 -3.82 6.68 -24.53
C TRP A 163 -5.03 6.03 -23.83
N PRO A 164 -5.67 5.00 -24.41
CA PRO A 164 -5.27 4.24 -25.60
C PRO A 164 -5.88 4.73 -26.92
N ALA A 165 -6.73 5.75 -26.91
CA ALA A 165 -7.54 6.14 -28.06
C ALA A 165 -6.72 6.82 -29.18
N ASP A 166 -5.67 7.56 -28.80
CA ASP A 166 -4.85 8.36 -29.73
C ASP A 166 -3.49 7.69 -30.06
N ALA A 167 -3.36 6.37 -29.91
CA ALA A 167 -2.12 5.62 -30.10
C ALA A 167 -1.76 5.36 -31.59
#